data_AF-A0A2M7TJA6-F1
#
_entry.id   AF-A0A2M7TJA6-F1
#
_cell.length_a   1.000
_cell.length_b   1.000
_cell.length_c   1.000
_cell.angle_alpha   90.00
_cell.angle_beta   90.00
_cell.angle_gamma   90.00
#
_symmetry.space_group_name_H-M   'P 1'
#
loop_
_entity.id
_entity.type
_entity.pdbx_description
1 polymer ?
#
loop_
_entity_poly.entity_id
_entity_poly.type
_entity_poly.pdbx_seq_one_letter_code
_entity_poly.pdbx_strand_id
1 'polypeptide(L)'
;MSKLFKFSVLSLVFLFLVLGFRFYAKAEGCPATDYDCQIASLQKEYDSRKDAHEKNVLDLASYKKQLAGISAKLVELTKKLKATEKEIGQRETDLAAQEEILSDRLRDIYKKEREFTFLTLLFSSKSVTDFNQGLTLRRATAQQDWQLVNSISQKISSLKWPKKLS
;
A
#
# COMPACT_ATOMS: atom_id res chain seq x y z
N MET A 1 23.41 51.58 -63.29
CA MET A 1 23.72 50.18 -62.88
C MET A 1 25.01 50.02 -62.04
N SER A 2 25.94 50.99 -61.99
CA SER A 2 27.23 50.80 -61.31
C SER A 2 27.22 50.90 -59.77
N LYS A 3 26.25 51.59 -59.16
CA LYS A 3 26.19 51.76 -57.68
C LYS A 3 25.59 50.54 -56.96
N LEU A 4 24.57 49.90 -57.55
CA LEU A 4 23.94 48.70 -56.98
C LEU A 4 24.85 47.47 -57.06
N PHE A 5 25.63 47.33 -58.15
CA PHE A 5 26.61 46.26 -58.28
C PHE A 5 27.77 46.40 -57.27
N LYS A 6 28.26 47.63 -57.04
CA LYS A 6 29.29 47.89 -56.02
C LYS A 6 28.81 47.61 -54.60
N PHE A 7 27.55 47.92 -54.27
CA PHE A 7 26.97 47.64 -52.96
C PHE A 7 26.77 46.13 -52.72
N SER A 8 26.36 45.40 -53.76
CA SER A 8 26.23 43.94 -53.72
C SER A 8 27.57 43.24 -53.54
N VAL A 9 28.63 43.67 -54.24
CA VAL A 9 29.98 43.12 -54.06
C VAL A 9 30.54 43.45 -52.68
N LEU A 10 30.32 44.67 -52.16
CA LEU A 10 30.77 45.05 -50.82
C LEU A 10 30.07 44.23 -49.72
N SER A 11 28.78 43.95 -49.90
CA SER A 11 28.00 43.09 -48.99
C SER A 11 28.47 41.64 -49.04
N LEU A 12 28.83 41.13 -50.22
CA LEU A 12 29.32 39.77 -50.38
C LEU A 12 30.73 39.60 -49.76
N VAL A 13 31.61 40.59 -49.90
CA VAL A 13 32.93 40.62 -49.25
C VAL A 13 32.82 40.73 -47.74
N PHE A 14 31.87 41.54 -47.24
CA PHE A 14 31.60 41.63 -45.80
C PHE A 14 31.07 40.30 -45.25
N LEU A 15 30.19 39.61 -45.97
CA LEU A 15 29.72 38.28 -45.61
C LEU A 15 30.87 37.27 -45.59
N PHE A 16 31.78 37.32 -46.56
CA PHE A 16 32.96 36.45 -46.63
C PHE A 16 33.95 36.70 -45.49
N LEU A 17 34.14 37.96 -45.08
CA LEU A 17 34.97 38.34 -43.93
C LEU A 17 34.36 37.86 -42.61
N VAL A 18 33.05 38.02 -42.43
CA VAL A 18 32.33 37.58 -41.21
C VAL A 18 32.28 36.06 -41.11
N LEU A 19 32.16 35.35 -42.24
CA LEU A 19 32.17 33.89 -42.29
C LEU A 19 33.59 33.31 -42.17
N GLY A 20 34.61 33.98 -42.72
CA GLY A 20 36.02 33.55 -42.65
C GLY A 20 36.64 33.65 -41.25
N PHE A 21 36.15 34.58 -40.41
CA PHE A 21 36.62 34.72 -39.02
C PHE A 21 36.15 33.60 -38.07
N ARG A 22 35.25 32.71 -38.50
CA ARG A 22 34.67 31.64 -37.65
C ARG A 22 35.52 30.37 -37.55
N PHE A 23 36.64 30.26 -38.26
CA PHE A 23 37.40 29.01 -38.42
C PHE A 23 38.83 29.00 -37.85
N TYR A 24 39.08 29.70 -36.74
CA TYR A 24 40.31 29.51 -35.96
C TYR A 24 40.00 28.82 -34.62
N ALA A 25 39.74 27.52 -34.67
CA ALA A 25 39.83 26.66 -33.49
C ALA A 25 41.26 26.12 -33.39
N LYS A 26 42.04 26.64 -32.44
CA LYS A 26 43.32 26.02 -32.06
C LYS A 26 42.99 24.81 -31.20
N ALA A 27 43.42 23.63 -31.59
CA ALA A 27 43.39 22.48 -30.70
C ALA A 27 44.42 22.73 -29.58
N GLU A 28 43.96 22.92 -28.35
CA GLU A 28 44.81 22.92 -27.16
C GLU A 28 45.28 21.49 -26.90
N GLY A 29 46.45 21.12 -27.43
CA GLY A 29 47.09 19.84 -27.20
C GLY A 29 48.58 20.01 -26.94
N CYS A 30 49.08 19.37 -25.88
CA CYS A 30 50.50 19.38 -25.56
C CYS A 30 51.31 18.57 -26.58
N PRO A 31 52.52 19.01 -26.98
CA PRO A 31 53.44 18.20 -27.76
C PRO A 31 53.83 16.92 -27.01
N ALA A 32 54.00 15.80 -27.72
CA ALA A 32 54.30 14.50 -27.10
C ALA A 32 55.63 14.45 -26.31
N THR A 33 56.56 15.37 -26.59
CA THR A 33 57.86 15.50 -25.91
C THR A 33 57.85 16.45 -24.72
N ASP A 34 56.75 17.19 -24.52
CA ASP A 34 56.58 18.11 -23.40
C ASP A 34 55.81 17.42 -22.27
N TYR A 35 56.57 16.75 -21.39
CA TYR A 35 56.01 16.01 -20.27
C TYR A 35 55.43 16.94 -19.20
N ASP A 36 55.98 18.14 -19.01
CA ASP A 36 55.47 19.09 -18.02
C ASP A 36 54.08 19.60 -18.41
N CYS A 37 53.86 19.90 -19.70
CA CYS A 37 52.54 20.24 -20.22
C CYS A 37 51.54 19.10 -20.03
N GLN A 38 51.94 17.84 -20.32
CA GLN A 38 51.08 16.67 -20.15
C GLN A 38 50.72 16.40 -18.68
N ILE A 39 51.67 16.56 -17.76
CA ILE A 39 51.44 16.43 -16.32
C ILE A 39 50.44 17.51 -15.85
N ALA A 40 50.61 18.76 -16.29
CA ALA A 40 49.69 19.84 -15.94
C ALA A 40 48.27 19.59 -16.47
N SER A 41 48.11 19.07 -17.69
CA SER A 41 46.79 18.72 -18.22
C SER A 41 46.13 17.58 -17.44
N LEU A 42 46.90 16.54 -17.09
CA LEU A 42 46.40 15.42 -16.29
C LEU A 42 46.03 15.86 -14.87
N GLN A 43 46.82 16.74 -14.26
CA GLN A 43 46.54 17.28 -12.94
C GLN A 43 45.26 18.11 -12.94
N LYS A 44 45.06 18.97 -13.95
CA LYS A 44 43.82 19.74 -14.12
C LYS A 44 42.60 18.82 -14.29
N GLU A 45 42.75 17.76 -15.07
CA GLU A 45 41.71 16.76 -15.26
C GLU A 45 41.38 15.99 -13.97
N TYR A 46 42.41 15.62 -13.20
CA TYR A 46 42.25 15.00 -11.89
C TYR A 46 41.54 15.93 -10.92
N ASP A 47 42.00 17.18 -10.79
CA ASP A 47 41.42 18.18 -9.90
C ASP A 47 39.98 18.52 -10.27
N SER A 48 39.62 18.48 -11.56
CA SER A 48 38.24 18.70 -11.99
C SER A 48 37.28 17.55 -11.61
N ARG A 49 37.81 16.37 -11.27
CA ARG A 49 37.02 15.15 -11.03
C ARG A 49 37.13 14.59 -9.62
N LYS A 50 38.19 14.92 -8.86
CA LYS A 50 38.43 14.35 -7.52
C LYS A 50 37.26 14.58 -6.55
N ASP A 51 36.73 15.80 -6.49
CA ASP A 51 35.64 16.16 -5.58
C ASP A 51 34.35 15.41 -5.94
N ALA A 52 34.08 15.27 -7.24
CA ALA A 52 32.94 14.48 -7.73
C ALA A 52 33.11 12.99 -7.40
N HIS A 53 34.32 12.46 -7.49
CA HIS A 53 34.61 11.07 -7.13
C HIS A 53 34.39 10.82 -5.64
N GLU A 54 34.94 11.67 -4.77
CA GLU A 54 34.76 11.58 -3.32
C GLU A 54 33.28 11.67 -2.93
N LYS A 55 32.54 12.62 -3.51
CA LYS A 55 31.09 12.74 -3.30
C LYS A 55 30.34 11.48 -3.76
N ASN A 56 30.66 10.96 -4.94
CA ASN A 56 30.01 9.75 -5.46
C ASN A 56 30.26 8.53 -4.55
N VAL A 57 31.43 8.41 -3.93
CA VAL A 57 31.73 7.35 -2.97
C VAL A 57 30.84 7.47 -1.72
N LEU A 58 30.67 8.68 -1.19
CA LEU A 58 29.80 8.94 -0.03
C LEU A 58 28.32 8.69 -0.37
N ASP A 59 27.86 9.18 -1.52
CA ASP A 59 26.49 8.98 -2.00
C ASP A 59 26.19 7.50 -2.22
N LEU A 60 27.13 6.74 -2.82
CA LEU A 60 27.00 5.30 -2.99
C LEU A 60 26.86 4.56 -1.64
N ALA A 61 27.65 4.95 -0.63
CA ALA A 61 27.52 4.38 0.70
C ALA A 61 26.16 4.70 1.34
N SER A 62 25.68 5.93 1.18
CA SER A 62 24.36 6.37 1.64
C SER A 62 23.24 5.57 0.97
N TYR A 63 23.26 5.43 -0.36
CA TYR A 63 22.25 4.67 -1.10
C TYR A 63 22.24 3.20 -0.73
N LYS A 64 23.41 2.58 -0.51
CA LYS A 64 23.49 1.20 0.00
C LYS A 64 22.79 1.05 1.36
N LYS A 65 23.01 2.00 2.27
CA LYS A 65 22.34 2.00 3.59
C LYS A 65 20.83 2.19 3.46
N GLN A 66 20.39 3.10 2.60
CA GLN A 66 18.96 3.31 2.33
C GLN A 66 18.31 2.06 1.75
N LEU A 67 18.95 1.41 0.78
CA LEU A 67 18.46 0.18 0.16
C LEU A 67 18.35 -0.96 1.17
N ALA A 68 19.34 -1.13 2.05
CA ALA A 68 19.28 -2.11 3.13
C ALA A 68 18.10 -1.82 4.08
N GLY A 69 17.88 -0.55 4.44
CA GLY A 69 16.73 -0.13 5.26
C GLY A 69 15.38 -0.39 4.59
N ILE A 70 15.25 -0.10 3.28
CA ILE A 70 14.04 -0.37 2.51
C ILE A 70 13.80 -1.88 2.42
N SER A 71 14.84 -2.67 2.15
CA SER A 71 14.75 -4.14 2.10
C SER A 71 14.26 -4.71 3.43
N ALA A 72 14.77 -4.22 4.57
CA ALA A 72 14.33 -4.66 5.88
C ALA A 72 12.84 -4.33 6.13
N LYS A 73 12.41 -3.11 5.78
CA LYS A 73 11.00 -2.70 5.86
C LYS A 73 10.09 -3.56 4.98
N LEU A 74 10.52 -3.90 3.77
CA LEU A 74 9.75 -4.78 2.88
C LEU A 74 9.56 -6.17 3.46
N VAL A 75 10.61 -6.75 4.07
CA VAL A 75 10.51 -8.05 4.74
C VAL A 75 9.52 -7.98 5.91
N GLU A 76 9.60 -6.93 6.74
CA GLU A 76 8.69 -6.73 7.87
C GLU A 76 7.23 -6.57 7.40
N LEU A 77 6.98 -5.71 6.40
CA LEU A 77 5.66 -5.48 5.83
C LEU A 77 5.09 -6.77 5.20
N THR A 78 5.92 -7.54 4.51
CA THR A 78 5.51 -8.84 3.93
C THR A 78 5.09 -9.81 5.03
N LYS A 79 5.82 -9.85 6.15
CA LYS A 79 5.46 -10.70 7.29
C LYS A 79 4.14 -10.24 7.93
N LYS A 80 3.97 -8.94 8.12
CA LYS A 80 2.72 -8.35 8.64
C LYS A 80 1.54 -8.67 7.73
N LEU A 81 1.71 -8.51 6.41
CA LEU A 81 0.68 -8.80 5.42
C LEU A 81 0.25 -10.27 5.48
N LYS A 82 1.19 -11.22 5.49
CA LYS A 82 0.87 -12.66 5.64
C LYS A 82 0.15 -12.98 6.95
N ALA A 83 0.54 -12.32 8.05
CA ALA A 83 -0.14 -12.49 9.33
C ALA A 83 -1.58 -11.97 9.27
N THR A 84 -1.78 -10.78 8.70
CA THR A 84 -3.10 -10.18 8.50
C THR A 84 -3.97 -11.00 7.56
N GLU A 85 -3.44 -11.54 6.45
CA GLU A 85 -4.18 -12.45 5.56
C GLU A 85 -4.67 -13.69 6.31
N LYS A 86 -3.82 -14.29 7.15
CA LYS A 86 -4.20 -15.44 7.99
C LYS A 86 -5.30 -15.07 9.00
N GLU A 87 -5.18 -13.92 9.65
CA GLU A 87 -6.19 -13.43 10.60
C GLU A 87 -7.53 -13.16 9.91
N ILE A 88 -7.52 -12.61 8.69
CA ILE A 88 -8.72 -12.40 7.88
C ILE A 88 -9.37 -13.74 7.55
N GLY A 89 -8.61 -14.71 7.02
CA GLY A 89 -9.18 -16.02 6.68
C GLY A 89 -9.76 -16.77 7.89
N GLN A 90 -9.13 -16.64 9.07
CA GLN A 90 -9.68 -17.17 10.31
C GLN A 90 -11.00 -16.48 10.69
N ARG A 91 -11.05 -15.14 10.62
CA ARG A 91 -12.28 -14.38 10.90
C ARG A 91 -13.40 -14.70 9.94
N GLU A 92 -13.12 -14.89 8.66
CA GLU A 92 -14.12 -15.30 7.66
C GLU A 92 -14.70 -16.68 7.98
N THR A 93 -13.84 -17.63 8.36
CA THR A 93 -14.26 -18.97 8.78
C THR A 93 -15.13 -18.92 10.05
N ASP A 94 -14.67 -18.18 11.06
CA ASP A 94 -15.41 -18.01 12.32
C ASP A 94 -16.76 -17.32 12.11
N LEU A 95 -16.80 -16.32 11.22
CA LEU A 95 -18.02 -15.60 10.89
C LEU A 95 -19.02 -16.53 10.20
N ALA A 96 -18.58 -17.31 9.21
CA ALA A 96 -19.44 -18.27 8.51
C ALA A 96 -20.05 -19.29 9.48
N ALA A 97 -19.24 -19.85 10.38
CA ALA A 97 -19.72 -20.80 11.40
C ALA A 97 -20.73 -20.15 12.36
N GLN A 98 -20.49 -18.90 12.78
CA GLN A 98 -21.42 -18.20 13.67
C GLN A 98 -22.74 -17.82 12.98
N GLU A 99 -22.70 -17.44 11.71
CA GLU A 99 -23.91 -17.15 10.92
C GLU A 99 -24.76 -18.41 10.72
N GLU A 100 -24.14 -19.58 10.48
CA GLU A 100 -24.85 -20.87 10.42
C GLU A 100 -25.53 -21.22 11.74
N ILE A 101 -24.79 -21.14 12.86
CA ILE A 101 -25.34 -21.38 14.19
C ILE A 101 -26.51 -20.43 14.47
N LEU A 102 -26.36 -19.14 14.15
CA LEU A 102 -27.43 -18.15 14.35
C LEU A 102 -28.68 -18.50 13.53
N SER A 103 -28.51 -18.86 12.26
CA SER A 103 -29.59 -19.26 11.35
C SER A 103 -30.35 -20.47 11.90
N ASP A 104 -29.62 -21.50 12.33
CA ASP A 104 -30.19 -22.71 12.92
C ASP A 104 -30.99 -22.41 14.19
N ARG A 105 -30.45 -21.56 15.07
CA ARG A 105 -31.14 -21.15 16.31
C ARG A 105 -32.42 -20.35 16.02
N LEU A 106 -32.37 -19.39 15.09
CA LEU A 106 -33.54 -18.62 14.70
C LEU A 106 -34.63 -19.52 14.10
N ARG A 107 -34.23 -20.50 13.28
CA ARG A 107 -35.16 -21.49 12.71
C ARG A 107 -35.81 -22.35 13.80
N ASP A 108 -35.05 -22.80 14.79
CA ASP A 108 -35.58 -23.60 15.90
C ASP A 108 -36.56 -22.81 16.76
N ILE A 109 -36.27 -21.55 17.05
CA ILE A 109 -37.20 -20.64 17.76
C ILE A 109 -38.51 -20.53 16.98
N TYR A 110 -38.44 -20.24 15.68
CA TYR A 110 -39.63 -20.09 14.84
C TYR A 110 -40.48 -21.38 14.76
N LYS A 111 -39.85 -22.56 14.64
CA LYS A 111 -40.55 -23.85 14.65
C LYS A 111 -41.27 -24.09 15.98
N LYS A 112 -40.58 -23.86 17.10
CA LYS A 112 -41.16 -24.04 18.45
C LYS A 112 -42.36 -23.11 18.68
N GLU A 113 -42.28 -21.87 18.22
CA GLU A 113 -43.40 -20.91 18.31
C GLU A 113 -44.62 -21.35 17.50
N ARG A 114 -44.41 -22.00 16.34
CA ARG A 114 -45.50 -22.48 15.49
C ARG A 114 -46.15 -23.77 16.00
N GLU A 115 -45.35 -24.71 16.50
CA GLU A 115 -45.82 -26.05 16.89
C GLU A 115 -46.49 -26.09 18.26
N PHE A 116 -46.13 -25.17 19.17
CA PHE A 116 -46.67 -25.16 20.53
C PHE A 116 -47.33 -23.82 20.86
N THR A 117 -48.65 -23.81 20.84
CA THR A 117 -49.46 -22.64 21.22
C THR A 117 -49.94 -22.73 22.66
N PHE A 118 -50.30 -21.58 23.25
CA PHE A 118 -50.94 -21.50 24.57
C PHE A 118 -52.10 -22.50 24.73
N LEU A 119 -52.90 -22.69 23.67
CA LEU A 119 -54.03 -23.62 23.66
C LEU A 119 -53.57 -25.07 23.78
N THR A 120 -52.52 -25.48 23.06
CA THR A 120 -51.96 -26.84 23.20
C THR A 120 -51.46 -27.11 24.62
N LEU A 121 -50.81 -26.13 25.25
CA LEU A 121 -50.37 -26.24 26.64
C LEU A 121 -51.55 -26.36 27.60
N LEU A 122 -52.57 -25.51 27.42
CA LEU A 122 -53.79 -25.50 28.23
C LEU A 122 -54.52 -26.85 28.18
N PHE A 123 -54.75 -27.40 26.98
CA PHE A 123 -55.42 -28.68 26.81
C PHE A 123 -54.58 -29.90 27.24
N SER A 124 -53.26 -29.77 27.31
CA SER A 124 -52.36 -30.82 27.80
C SER A 124 -52.18 -30.85 29.33
N SER A 125 -52.52 -29.74 30.01
CA SER A 125 -52.28 -29.57 31.44
C SER A 125 -53.30 -30.31 32.30
N LYS A 126 -52.85 -30.90 33.41
CA LYS A 126 -53.72 -31.64 34.34
C LYS A 126 -54.33 -30.75 35.44
N SER A 127 -53.81 -29.54 35.60
CA SER A 127 -54.28 -28.54 36.58
C SER A 127 -53.83 -27.13 36.21
N VAL A 128 -54.43 -26.11 36.83
CA VAL A 128 -54.02 -24.69 36.67
C VAL A 128 -52.57 -24.46 37.13
N THR A 129 -52.12 -25.17 38.16
CA THR A 129 -50.73 -25.09 38.64
C THR A 129 -49.74 -25.68 37.63
N ASP A 130 -50.06 -26.86 37.09
CA ASP A 130 -49.28 -27.55 36.05
C ASP A 130 -49.16 -26.69 34.78
N PHE A 131 -50.26 -26.05 34.38
CA PHE A 131 -50.30 -25.07 33.29
C PHE A 131 -49.36 -23.88 33.55
N ASN A 132 -49.45 -23.25 34.72
CA ASN A 132 -48.64 -22.07 35.06
C ASN A 132 -47.15 -22.39 35.16
N GLN A 133 -46.79 -23.57 35.70
CA GLN A 133 -45.40 -24.03 35.75
C GLN A 133 -44.85 -24.27 34.35
N GLY A 134 -45.60 -24.96 33.49
CA GLY A 134 -45.23 -25.18 32.09
C GLY A 134 -45.07 -23.88 31.30
N LEU A 135 -45.96 -22.91 31.55
CA LEU A 135 -45.90 -21.59 30.91
C LEU A 135 -44.67 -20.80 31.37
N THR A 136 -44.34 -20.85 32.67
CA THR A 136 -43.17 -20.17 33.24
C THR A 136 -41.87 -20.75 32.70
N LEU A 137 -41.75 -22.08 32.65
CA LEU A 137 -40.58 -22.77 32.10
C LEU A 137 -40.36 -22.39 30.63
N ARG A 138 -41.42 -22.39 29.81
CA ARG A 138 -41.33 -22.01 28.39
C ARG A 138 -40.92 -20.55 28.19
N ARG A 139 -41.47 -19.63 28.99
CA ARG A 139 -41.05 -18.22 28.97
C ARG A 139 -39.59 -18.05 29.34
N ALA A 140 -39.11 -18.79 30.34
CA ALA A 140 -37.71 -18.78 30.74
C ALA A 140 -36.79 -19.31 29.62
N THR A 141 -37.16 -20.43 28.97
CA THR A 141 -36.39 -20.97 27.84
C THR A 141 -36.38 -20.03 26.64
N ALA A 142 -37.51 -19.42 26.29
CA ALA A 142 -37.58 -18.43 25.21
C ALA A 142 -36.69 -17.22 25.51
N GLN A 143 -36.72 -16.72 26.74
CA GLN A 143 -35.85 -15.62 27.17
C GLN A 143 -34.36 -15.97 27.06
N GLN A 144 -33.98 -17.20 27.43
CA GLN A 144 -32.60 -17.68 27.29
C GLN A 144 -32.18 -17.81 25.82
N ASP A 145 -33.05 -18.35 24.96
CA ASP A 145 -32.81 -18.47 23.53
C ASP A 145 -32.60 -17.07 22.88
N TRP A 146 -33.43 -16.08 23.24
CA TRP A 146 -33.27 -14.69 22.80
C TRP A 146 -31.96 -14.04 23.28
N GLN A 147 -31.57 -14.28 24.53
CA GLN A 147 -30.29 -13.80 25.06
C GLN A 147 -29.10 -14.41 24.31
N LEU A 148 -29.16 -15.71 24.00
CA LEU A 148 -28.13 -16.40 23.23
C LEU A 148 -28.03 -15.85 21.80
N VAL A 149 -29.16 -15.71 21.10
CA VAL A 149 -29.23 -15.10 19.75
C VAL A 149 -28.62 -13.70 19.76
N ASN A 150 -28.99 -12.87 20.73
CA ASN A 150 -28.44 -11.52 20.85
C ASN A 150 -26.93 -11.54 21.11
N SER A 151 -26.45 -12.46 21.96
CA SER A 151 -25.01 -12.60 22.24
C SER A 151 -24.21 -13.03 21.01
N ILE A 152 -24.75 -13.94 20.18
CA ILE A 152 -24.10 -14.39 18.94
C ILE A 152 -24.13 -13.28 17.90
N SER A 153 -25.25 -12.57 17.77
CA SER A 153 -25.38 -11.40 16.89
C SER A 153 -24.36 -10.31 17.23
N GLN A 154 -24.15 -10.03 18.52
CA GLN A 154 -23.12 -9.10 18.98
C GLN A 154 -21.70 -9.59 18.63
N LYS A 155 -21.41 -10.88 18.79
CA LYS A 155 -20.12 -11.48 18.39
C LYS A 155 -19.89 -11.34 16.87
N ILE A 156 -20.87 -11.70 16.05
CA ILE A 156 -20.84 -11.51 14.59
C ILE A 156 -20.56 -10.05 14.22
N SER A 157 -21.25 -9.11 14.86
CA SER A 157 -21.04 -7.67 14.65
C SER A 157 -19.61 -7.24 14.96
N SER A 158 -19.04 -7.74 16.07
CA SER A 158 -17.65 -7.47 16.44
C SER A 158 -16.61 -8.15 15.53
N LEU A 159 -16.96 -9.26 14.88
CA LEU A 159 -16.10 -9.93 13.90
C LEU A 159 -16.10 -9.21 12.56
N LYS A 160 -17.25 -8.64 12.16
CA LYS A 160 -17.43 -7.89 10.90
C LYS A 160 -16.67 -6.57 10.87
N TRP A 161 -16.43 -5.93 12.02
CA TRP A 161 -15.73 -4.65 12.05
C TRP A 161 -14.25 -4.82 12.39
N PRO A 162 -13.31 -4.44 11.51
CA PRO A 162 -11.93 -4.31 11.92
C PRO A 162 -11.86 -3.15 12.92
N LYS A 163 -11.59 -3.45 14.20
CA LYS A 163 -11.10 -2.44 15.14
C LYS A 163 -9.86 -1.83 14.46
N LYS A 164 -9.99 -0.56 14.06
CA LYS A 164 -8.95 0.23 13.41
C LYS A 164 -7.61 -0.06 14.09
N LEU A 165 -6.60 -0.39 13.29
CA LEU A 165 -5.20 -0.29 13.70
C LEU A 165 -5.01 1.16 14.20
N SER A 166 -4.91 1.31 15.51
CA SER A 166 -4.37 2.49 16.19
C SER A 166 -2.86 2.39 16.24
#